data_AF-A0A519F2N5-F1
#
_entry.id   AF-A0A519F2N5-F1
#
_cell.length_a   1.000
_cell.length_b   1.000
_cell.length_c   1.000
_cell.angle_alpha   90.00
_cell.angle_beta   90.00
_cell.angle_gamma   90.00
#
_symmetry.space_group_name_H-M   'P 1'
#
loop_
_entity.id
_entity.type
_entity.pdbx_description
1 polymer ?
#
loop_
_entity_poly.entity_id
_entity_poly.type
_entity_poly.pdbx_seq_one_letter_code
_entity_poly.pdbx_strand_id
1 'polypeptide(L)' 'PEFGFTVESAKIGYRPKNPVEGLSEEQMAEVEAFLEAIDSHDDVQNVYVGLAG' A
#
# COMPACT_ATOMS: atom_id res chain seq x y z
N PRO A 1 10.75 -22.50 -9.46
CA PRO A 1 9.64 -23.48 -9.48
C PRO A 1 10.02 -24.90 -9.01
N GLU A 2 11.30 -25.20 -8.74
CA GLU A 2 11.78 -26.56 -8.39
C GLU A 2 11.40 -27.07 -6.99
N PHE A 3 10.60 -26.35 -6.21
CA PHE A 3 10.06 -26.81 -4.92
C PHE A 3 8.55 -27.15 -4.98
N GLY A 4 7.98 -27.29 -6.17
CA GLY A 4 6.55 -27.62 -6.35
C GLY A 4 5.58 -26.43 -6.19
N PHE A 5 6.09 -25.22 -5.97
CA PHE A 5 5.29 -23.99 -5.92
C PHE A 5 5.47 -23.15 -7.19
N THR A 6 4.35 -22.68 -7.74
CA THR A 6 4.33 -21.67 -8.79
C THR A 6 4.26 -20.29 -8.14
N VAL A 7 5.24 -19.43 -8.44
CA VAL A 7 5.25 -18.05 -7.96
C VAL A 7 4.47 -17.20 -8.97
N GLU A 8 3.30 -16.70 -8.56
CA GLU A 8 2.47 -15.85 -9.42
C GLU A 8 3.04 -14.43 -9.54
N SER A 9 3.65 -13.92 -8.48
CA SER A 9 4.35 -12.64 -8.52
C SER A 9 5.49 -12.59 -7.48
N ALA A 10 6.55 -11.86 -7.84
CA ALA A 10 7.64 -11.52 -6.93
C ALA A 10 7.99 -10.05 -7.15
N LYS A 11 7.82 -9.22 -6.13
CA LYS A 11 8.07 -7.77 -6.17
C LYS A 11 8.80 -7.35 -4.90
N ILE A 12 9.70 -6.37 -5.05
CA ILE A 12 10.30 -5.67 -3.90
C ILE A 12 9.36 -4.53 -3.53
N GLY A 13 9.16 -4.31 -2.23
CA GLY A 13 8.30 -3.24 -1.73
C GLY A 13 8.56 -2.95 -0.27
N TYR A 14 7.83 -1.99 0.28
CA TYR A 14 7.96 -1.57 1.68
C TYR A 14 6.79 -2.09 2.51
N ARG A 15 7.08 -2.61 3.70
CA ARG A 15 6.09 -3.05 4.69
C ARG A 15 6.24 -2.25 5.99
N PRO A 16 5.17 -1.62 6.49
CA PRO A 16 5.22 -0.90 7.77
C PRO A 16 5.48 -1.89 8.92
N LYS A 17 6.34 -1.49 9.86
CA LYS A 17 6.60 -2.28 11.08
C LYS A 17 5.49 -2.11 12.12
N ASN A 18 4.94 -0.89 12.21
CA ASN A 18 3.84 -0.53 13.10
C ASN A 18 2.77 0.15 12.25
N PRO A 19 1.75 -0.59 11.79
CA PRO A 19 0.65 -0.01 11.05
C PRO A 19 -0.15 0.98 11.89
N VAL A 20 -0.71 2.00 11.25
CA VAL A 20 -1.65 2.94 11.85
C VAL A 20 -3.02 2.27 11.90
N GLU A 21 -3.62 2.28 13.09
CA GLU A 21 -4.93 1.68 13.40
C GLU A 21 -5.86 2.72 14.03
N GLY A 22 -7.16 2.44 14.03
CA GLY A 22 -8.15 3.22 14.77
C GLY A 22 -8.48 4.59 14.17
N LEU A 23 -8.28 4.76 12.86
CA LEU A 23 -8.73 5.96 12.14
C LEU A 23 -10.26 5.99 12.06
N SER A 24 -10.85 7.18 12.23
CA SER A 24 -12.27 7.38 11.95
C SER A 24 -12.55 7.36 10.44
N GLU A 25 -13.81 7.21 10.05
CA GLU A 25 -14.22 7.27 8.63
C GLU A 25 -13.82 8.60 7.97
N GLU A 26 -13.92 9.71 8.69
CA GLU A 26 -13.52 11.04 8.20
C GLU A 26 -12.00 11.12 7.95
N GLN A 27 -11.20 10.56 8.86
CA GLN A 27 -9.74 10.53 8.73
C GLN A 27 -9.30 9.60 7.59
N MET A 28 -9.98 8.45 7.42
CA MET A 28 -9.75 7.55 6.30
C MET A 28 -10.06 8.23 4.97
N ALA A 29 -11.18 8.95 4.87
CA ALA A 29 -11.56 9.67 3.65
C ALA A 29 -10.54 10.76 3.27
N GLU A 30 -9.99 11.49 4.24
CA GLU A 30 -8.92 12.48 3.99
C GLU A 30 -7.64 11.80 3.47
N VAL A 31 -7.27 10.68 4.10
CA VAL A 31 -6.07 9.92 3.71
C VAL A 31 -6.24 9.31 2.31
N GLU A 32 -7.41 8.77 1.97
CA GLU A 32 -7.70 8.24 0.63
C GLU A 32 -7.59 9.33 -0.44
N ALA A 33 -8.20 10.49 -0.23
CA ALA A 33 -8.12 11.61 -1.16
C ALA A 33 -6.67 12.09 -1.38
N PHE A 34 -5.87 12.11 -0.31
CA PHE A 34 -4.45 12.46 -0.39
C PHE A 34 -3.65 11.41 -1.18
N LEU A 35 -3.89 10.12 -0.93
CA LEU A 35 -3.16 9.04 -1.59
C LEU A 35 -3.52 8.91 -3.06
N GLU A 36 -4.79 9.11 -3.43
CA GLU A 36 -5.23 9.11 -4.83
C GLU A 36 -4.56 10.23 -5.62
N ALA A 37 -4.44 11.42 -5.05
CA ALA A 37 -3.73 12.53 -5.69
C ALA A 37 -2.26 12.20 -5.99
N ILE A 38 -1.59 11.46 -5.10
CA ILE A 38 -0.20 11.02 -5.30
C ILE A 38 -0.12 9.89 -6.34
N ASP A 39 -0.96 8.86 -6.21
CA ASP A 39 -0.94 7.69 -7.11
C ASP A 39 -1.26 8.07 -8.56
N SER A 40 -2.05 9.12 -8.76
CA SER A 40 -2.40 9.63 -10.10
C SER A 40 -1.25 10.30 -10.86
N HIS A 41 -0.10 10.55 -10.21
CA HIS A 41 1.03 11.19 -10.85
C HIS A 41 1.86 10.17 -11.66
N ASP A 42 2.18 10.52 -12.90
CA ASP A 42 2.89 9.66 -13.87
C ASP A 42 4.28 9.19 -13.43
N ASP A 43 4.99 9.98 -12.63
CA ASP A 43 6.28 9.64 -12.03
C ASP A 43 6.17 8.64 -10.86
N VAL A 44 4.98 8.46 -10.28
CA VAL A 44 4.79 7.55 -9.15
C VAL A 44 4.69 6.11 -9.65
N GLN A 45 5.58 5.25 -9.13
CA GLN A 45 5.67 3.85 -9.55
C GLN A 45 4.90 2.91 -8.62
N ASN A 46 4.94 3.15 -7.32
CA ASN A 46 4.23 2.37 -6.30
C ASN A 46 4.06 3.23 -5.04
N VAL A 47 2.88 3.17 -4.42
CA VAL A 47 2.59 3.77 -3.11
C VAL A 47 2.52 2.66 -2.06
N TYR A 48 3.28 2.80 -0.97
CA TYR A 48 3.28 1.85 0.15
C TYR A 48 2.80 2.55 1.42
N VAL A 49 1.54 2.29 1.81
CA VAL A 49 0.93 2.96 2.95
C VAL A 49 1.10 2.17 4.23
N GLY A 50 1.25 2.91 5.33
CA GLY A 50 1.38 2.37 6.67
C GLY A 50 0.05 2.06 7.36
N LEU A 51 -1.04 1.90 6.62
CA LEU A 51 -2.37 1.69 7.21
C LEU A 51 -2.58 0.21 7.53
N ALA A 52 -3.21 -0.08 8.66
CA ALA A 52 -3.74 -1.41 8.90
C ALA A 52 -4.90 -1.65 7.93
N GLY A 53 -4.85 -2.79 7.22
CA GLY A 53 -5.92 -3.24 6.33
C GLY A 53 -7.01 -3.99 7.07
#